data_AF-A0A7L1GL17-F1
#
_entry.id   AF-A0A7L1GL17-F1
#
_cell.length_a   1.000
_cell.length_b   1.000
_cell.length_c   1.000
_cell.angle_alpha   90.00
_cell.angle_beta   90.00
_cell.angle_gamma   90.00
#
_symmetry.space_group_name_H-M   'P 1'
#
loop_
_entity.id
_entity.type
_entity.pdbx_description
1 polymer ?
#
loop_
_entity_poly.entity_id
_entity_poly.type
_entity_poly.pdbx_seq_one_letter_code
_entity_poly.pdbx_strand_id
1 'polypeptide(L)'
;LFSFPTGTVEFPTPVPPSRRVDIALLCSYVGEDVRSLQLAFGSSSSEHSATLVLRGISIRDDGNLDDITEYKVPQEDSGSPSSIVFEASAQSVSIPHAESLLHADCDGEEVNCEISPYSSQQASEGTCHSSWFMATLQLSGRISIALVLRAPHCDNQQEEREHHATLHPMLRIPVSKEGTLLTTVEFQSSSQNTSLRTHLGSSVTLDCHFALAPSSSLSSLGWRKHHRGSGQSLFWYQVGSPGPAVQPKVHVDVLELLGSGDASLSLQEVSVGDEGMYICSVSTLLHQAQHIIQLQVVEPPRVNVVPAVVSFDRDVTTTLTCIIAGYYPLDVSVRWTQKIPENDHVEIPLSSTGFSSHRQNQDGTYSITSYLSISSDTAQAPATYSCHVSHVALAKPISVSSHLKAP
;
A
#
# COMPACT_ATOMS: atom_id res chain seq x y z
N LEU A 1 28.22 -4.53 -58.51
CA LEU A 1 27.60 -3.38 -57.81
C LEU A 1 26.60 -3.92 -56.79
N PHE A 2 27.08 -4.28 -55.61
CA PHE A 2 26.25 -4.46 -54.42
C PHE A 2 27.08 -3.99 -53.23
N SER A 3 26.70 -2.84 -52.71
CA SER A 3 27.34 -2.16 -51.58
C SER A 3 26.70 -2.69 -50.29
N PHE A 4 27.52 -3.15 -49.34
CA PHE A 4 27.06 -3.44 -47.98
C PHE A 4 27.03 -2.15 -47.16
N PRO A 5 25.99 -1.90 -46.34
CA PRO A 5 25.94 -0.74 -45.47
C PRO A 5 26.86 -0.96 -44.26
N THR A 6 27.71 0.02 -43.98
CA THR A 6 28.44 0.14 -42.72
C THR A 6 27.46 0.53 -41.63
N GLY A 7 27.05 -0.46 -40.81
CA GLY A 7 26.31 -0.21 -39.57
C GLY A 7 27.23 0.43 -38.54
N THR A 8 26.87 1.62 -38.08
CA THR A 8 27.45 2.30 -36.92
C THR A 8 27.22 1.46 -35.67
N VAL A 9 28.31 1.07 -35.00
CA VAL A 9 28.26 0.47 -33.67
C VAL A 9 27.82 1.56 -32.68
N GLU A 10 26.58 1.49 -32.21
CA GLU A 10 26.16 2.23 -31.02
C GLU A 10 26.96 1.68 -29.83
N PHE A 11 27.82 2.54 -29.28
CA PHE A 11 28.48 2.28 -28.01
C PHE A 11 27.40 2.23 -26.92
N PRO A 12 27.45 1.28 -25.97
CA PRO A 12 26.56 1.32 -24.81
C PRO A 12 26.80 2.63 -24.07
N THR A 13 25.72 3.38 -23.84
CA THR A 13 25.70 4.55 -22.95
C THR A 13 26.38 4.17 -21.63
N PRO A 14 27.35 4.97 -21.14
CA PRO A 14 28.02 4.66 -19.87
C PRO A 14 26.96 4.60 -18.77
N VAL A 15 26.94 3.48 -18.04
CA VAL A 15 26.12 3.33 -16.84
C VAL A 15 26.52 4.46 -15.89
N PRO A 16 25.58 5.31 -15.42
CA PRO A 16 25.91 6.40 -14.50
C PRO A 16 26.57 5.83 -13.23
N PRO A 17 27.57 6.52 -12.67
CA PRO A 17 28.31 6.03 -11.51
C PRO A 17 27.36 5.87 -10.31
N SER A 18 27.51 4.79 -9.53
CA SER A 18 26.78 4.62 -8.27
C SER A 18 27.52 5.35 -7.15
N ARG A 19 26.85 6.24 -6.41
CA ARG A 19 27.41 6.95 -5.26
C ARG A 19 26.86 6.38 -3.96
N ARG A 20 27.68 6.37 -2.91
CA ARG A 20 27.25 5.97 -1.56
C ARG A 20 26.75 7.17 -0.79
N VAL A 21 25.58 7.03 -0.19
CA VAL A 21 24.88 8.07 0.56
C VAL A 21 24.36 7.49 1.87
N ASP A 22 24.25 8.34 2.89
CA ASP A 22 23.58 8.03 4.14
C ASP A 22 22.20 8.68 4.17
N ILE A 23 21.17 7.92 4.56
CA ILE A 23 19.79 8.41 4.66
C ILE A 23 19.41 8.44 6.13
N ALA A 24 19.03 9.60 6.65
CA ALA A 24 18.56 9.77 8.02
C ALA A 24 17.04 9.99 8.03
N LEU A 25 16.31 9.14 8.75
CA LEU A 25 14.86 9.16 8.86
C LEU A 25 14.45 9.40 10.32
N LEU A 26 13.53 10.34 10.53
CA LEU A 26 12.92 10.55 11.84
C LEU A 26 11.91 9.43 12.10
N CYS A 27 12.06 8.74 13.23
CA CYS A 27 11.28 7.56 13.57
C CYS A 27 10.70 7.67 14.99
N SER A 28 9.66 6.91 15.28
CA SER A 28 9.24 6.64 16.66
C SER A 28 9.67 5.24 17.09
N TYR A 29 10.23 5.13 18.29
CA TYR A 29 10.49 3.84 18.92
C TYR A 29 9.32 3.47 19.83
N VAL A 30 8.67 2.36 19.52
CA VAL A 30 7.50 1.86 20.25
C VAL A 30 7.93 0.62 21.04
N GLY A 31 7.92 0.74 22.38
CA GLY A 31 8.30 -0.33 23.29
C GLY A 31 7.26 -0.57 24.39
N GLU A 32 7.16 -1.81 24.87
CA GLU A 32 6.32 -2.16 26.02
C GLU A 32 6.94 -1.64 27.33
N ASP A 33 6.14 -0.95 28.14
CA ASP A 33 6.56 -0.50 29.46
C ASP A 33 6.42 -1.65 30.46
N VAL A 34 7.55 -2.22 30.92
CA VAL A 34 7.58 -3.32 31.89
C VAL A 34 7.07 -2.87 33.29
N ARG A 35 6.82 -1.56 33.49
CA ARG A 35 6.39 -1.01 34.79
C ARG A 35 4.88 -1.01 35.02
N SER A 36 4.05 -1.33 34.04
CA SER A 36 2.58 -1.32 34.12
C SER A 36 1.95 -2.71 34.30
N LEU A 37 2.62 -3.62 35.01
CA LEU A 37 2.08 -4.95 35.37
C LEU A 37 1.09 -4.94 36.57
N GLN A 38 0.66 -3.77 37.02
CA GLN A 38 -0.51 -3.64 37.90
C GLN A 38 -1.50 -2.64 37.30
N LEU A 39 -2.47 -3.19 36.54
CA LEU A 39 -3.89 -2.81 36.42
C LEU A 39 -4.38 -2.76 34.96
N ALA A 40 -5.29 -3.69 34.66
CA ALA A 40 -6.35 -3.64 33.64
C ALA A 40 -5.97 -3.42 32.16
N PHE A 41 -6.25 -4.45 31.35
CA PHE A 41 -6.51 -4.47 29.91
C PHE A 41 -6.39 -3.12 29.16
N GLY A 42 -5.18 -2.81 28.75
CA GLY A 42 -4.82 -1.79 27.78
C GLY A 42 -3.33 -1.87 27.53
N SER A 43 -2.90 -2.21 26.31
CA SER A 43 -1.48 -2.20 25.93
C SER A 43 -0.99 -0.76 25.90
N SER A 44 -0.48 -0.28 27.03
CA SER A 44 0.19 1.01 27.16
C SER A 44 1.56 0.90 26.50
N SER A 45 1.64 1.15 25.19
CA SER A 45 2.91 1.30 24.49
C SER A 45 3.52 2.67 24.81
N SER A 46 4.81 2.69 25.12
CA SER A 46 5.56 3.93 25.30
C SER A 46 6.22 4.31 23.98
N GLU A 47 5.98 5.53 23.52
CA GLU A 47 6.55 6.06 22.27
C GLU A 47 7.69 7.02 22.59
N HIS A 48 8.86 6.78 22.01
CA HIS A 48 10.07 7.58 22.19
C HIS A 48 10.58 8.09 20.85
N SER A 49 11.12 9.30 20.78
CA SER A 49 11.72 9.81 19.55
C SER A 49 12.99 9.04 19.19
N ALA A 50 13.07 8.54 17.96
CA ALA A 50 14.21 7.81 17.42
C ALA A 50 14.63 8.36 16.05
N THR A 51 15.82 8.02 15.61
CA THR A 51 16.32 8.33 14.26
C THR A 51 16.94 7.08 13.68
N LEU A 52 16.55 6.69 12.48
CA LEU A 52 17.17 5.60 11.73
C LEU A 52 18.10 6.19 10.66
N VAL A 53 19.38 5.86 10.76
CA VAL A 53 20.41 6.26 9.80
C VAL A 53 20.83 5.04 9.01
N LEU A 54 20.42 4.96 7.74
CA LEU A 54 20.84 3.93 6.80
C LEU A 54 22.19 4.34 6.19
N ARG A 55 23.25 3.63 6.55
CA ARG A 55 24.63 3.95 6.11
C ARG A 55 25.00 3.25 4.81
N GLY A 56 25.65 3.99 3.92
CA GLY A 56 26.33 3.45 2.74
C GLY A 56 25.41 2.86 1.67
N ILE A 57 24.22 3.46 1.48
CA ILE A 57 23.27 3.08 0.44
C ILE A 57 23.81 3.49 -0.92
N SER A 58 23.79 2.57 -1.90
CA SER A 58 24.25 2.85 -3.27
C SER A 58 23.09 3.38 -4.11
N ILE A 59 23.20 4.62 -4.57
CA ILE A 59 22.20 5.35 -5.38
C ILE A 59 22.79 5.65 -6.77
N ARG A 60 21.95 5.73 -7.81
CA ARG A 60 22.39 6.12 -9.15
C ARG A 60 22.64 7.63 -9.20
N ASP A 61 23.80 8.03 -9.70
CA ASP A 61 24.19 9.44 -9.78
C ASP A 61 23.70 10.08 -11.09
N ASP A 62 22.60 10.82 -10.99
CA ASP A 62 22.03 11.60 -12.09
C ASP A 62 22.67 13.00 -12.23
N GLY A 63 23.78 13.27 -11.52
CA GLY A 63 24.51 14.55 -11.58
C GLY A 63 23.95 15.65 -10.67
N ASN A 64 23.06 15.30 -9.73
CA ASN A 64 22.50 16.21 -8.71
C ASN A 64 22.94 15.85 -7.27
N LEU A 65 23.89 14.92 -7.12
CA LEU A 65 24.35 14.43 -5.81
C LEU A 65 25.54 15.22 -5.22
N ASP A 66 25.95 16.32 -5.84
CA ASP A 66 27.17 17.06 -5.49
C ASP A 66 27.12 17.74 -4.12
N ASP A 67 25.93 17.99 -3.55
CA ASP A 67 25.74 18.70 -2.28
C ASP A 67 25.33 17.79 -1.09
N ILE A 68 25.45 16.46 -1.24
CA ILE A 68 25.10 15.52 -0.17
C ILE A 68 26.23 15.48 0.87
N THR A 69 25.97 16.09 2.02
CA THR A 69 26.85 16.03 3.19
C THR A 69 26.68 14.70 3.94
N GLU A 70 27.80 14.07 4.30
CA GLU A 70 27.84 12.90 5.18
C GLU A 70 27.12 13.19 6.51
N TYR A 71 26.25 12.27 6.96
CA TYR A 71 25.50 12.48 8.19
C TYR A 71 26.45 12.57 9.40
N LYS A 72 26.38 13.70 10.09
CA LYS A 72 27.05 13.93 11.38
C LYS A 72 26.02 13.85 12.49
N VAL A 73 26.30 13.03 13.50
CA VAL A 73 25.48 12.93 14.70
C VAL A 73 25.34 14.33 15.32
N PRO A 74 24.11 14.82 15.57
CA PRO A 74 23.90 16.11 16.22
C PRO A 74 24.63 16.15 17.57
N GLN A 75 25.46 17.17 17.79
CA GLN A 75 25.99 17.45 19.13
C GLN A 75 24.82 17.97 19.98
N GLU A 76 24.63 17.39 21.17
CA GLU A 76 23.54 17.76 22.09
C GLU A 76 23.54 19.27 22.39
N ASP A 77 22.55 19.99 21.86
CA ASP A 77 22.07 21.22 22.48
C ASP A 77 21.27 20.84 23.72
N SER A 78 21.52 21.54 24.83
CA SER A 78 21.10 21.20 26.20
C SER A 78 19.58 21.30 26.49
N GLY A 79 18.72 20.87 25.57
CA GLY A 79 17.26 20.97 25.67
C GLY A 79 16.43 19.99 24.84
N SER A 80 17.02 19.16 23.97
CA SER A 80 16.27 18.11 23.26
C SER A 80 16.23 16.81 24.08
N PRO A 81 15.09 16.10 24.16
CA PRO A 81 15.07 14.76 24.76
C PRO A 81 16.03 13.85 23.99
N SER A 82 16.79 13.02 24.71
CA SER A 82 17.77 12.10 24.14
C SER A 82 17.10 11.15 23.14
N SER A 83 17.18 11.46 21.85
CA SER A 83 16.62 10.64 20.78
C SER A 83 17.52 9.42 20.54
N ILE A 84 16.90 8.26 20.33
CA ILE A 84 17.63 7.01 20.10
C ILE A 84 18.07 6.97 18.64
N VAL A 85 19.37 6.95 18.39
CA VAL A 85 19.90 6.90 17.02
C VAL A 85 20.31 5.47 16.68
N PHE A 86 19.63 4.87 15.71
CA PHE A 86 19.96 3.57 15.12
C PHE A 86 20.79 3.80 13.86
N GLU A 87 22.02 3.34 13.87
CA GLU A 87 22.91 3.40 12.72
C GLU A 87 22.96 2.03 12.06
N ALA A 88 22.20 1.87 10.98
CA ALA A 88 21.99 0.61 10.29
C ALA A 88 22.86 0.52 9.03
N SER A 89 23.77 -0.46 9.01
CA SER A 89 24.52 -0.81 7.80
C SER A 89 23.66 -1.69 6.89
N ALA A 90 23.38 -1.22 5.68
CA ALA A 90 22.60 -1.95 4.66
C ALA A 90 23.46 -2.39 3.47
N GLN A 91 24.77 -2.58 3.66
CA GLN A 91 25.69 -2.91 2.57
C GLN A 91 25.41 -4.27 1.90
N SER A 92 24.78 -5.20 2.63
CA SER A 92 24.46 -6.55 2.19
C SER A 92 23.06 -6.71 1.61
N VAL A 93 22.19 -5.70 1.75
CA VAL A 93 20.77 -5.79 1.41
C VAL A 93 20.36 -4.51 0.69
N SER A 94 19.87 -4.63 -0.54
CA SER A 94 19.39 -3.47 -1.30
C SER A 94 18.13 -2.89 -0.66
N ILE A 95 18.15 -1.59 -0.37
CA ILE A 95 16.98 -0.86 0.11
C ILE A 95 16.20 -0.33 -1.11
N PRO A 96 14.94 -0.73 -1.32
CA PRO A 96 14.14 -0.24 -2.43
C PRO A 96 13.78 1.24 -2.22
N HIS A 97 13.58 1.97 -3.32
CA HIS A 97 13.19 3.39 -3.32
C HIS A 97 14.13 4.30 -2.51
N ALA A 98 15.42 3.96 -2.46
CA ALA A 98 16.43 4.75 -1.75
C ALA A 98 16.50 6.22 -2.23
N GLU A 99 16.29 6.48 -3.52
CA GLU A 99 16.22 7.82 -4.10
C GLU A 99 15.04 8.62 -3.54
N SER A 100 13.85 8.02 -3.49
CA SER A 100 12.66 8.66 -2.91
C SER A 100 12.80 8.91 -1.41
N LEU A 101 13.40 7.97 -0.67
CA LEU A 101 13.68 8.16 0.77
C LEU A 101 14.68 9.29 1.02
N LEU A 102 15.67 9.47 0.14
CA LEU A 102 16.66 10.54 0.24
C LEU A 102 16.05 11.92 -0.02
N HIS A 103 15.11 12.00 -0.97
CA HIS A 103 14.51 13.26 -1.39
C HIS A 103 13.16 13.57 -0.72
N ALA A 104 12.68 12.71 0.17
CA ALA A 104 11.35 12.86 0.78
C ALA A 104 11.12 14.23 1.44
N ASP A 105 12.08 14.74 2.21
CA ASP A 105 11.97 16.06 2.86
C ASP A 105 12.00 17.23 1.85
N CYS A 106 12.70 17.06 0.73
CA CYS A 106 12.77 18.07 -0.33
C CYS A 106 11.49 18.09 -1.19
N ASP A 107 10.95 16.91 -1.47
CA ASP A 107 9.77 16.72 -2.31
C ASP A 107 8.46 16.87 -1.53
N GLY A 108 8.54 17.02 -0.20
CA GLY A 108 7.39 17.13 0.69
C GLY A 108 6.62 15.82 0.83
N GLU A 109 7.29 14.68 0.66
CA GLU A 109 6.71 13.36 0.86
C GLU A 109 6.64 13.02 2.36
N GLU A 110 5.49 12.54 2.83
CA GLU A 110 5.35 12.08 4.20
C GLU A 110 5.97 10.68 4.37
N VAL A 111 7.01 10.60 5.21
CA VAL A 111 7.63 9.33 5.64
C VAL A 111 7.19 9.03 7.07
N ASN A 112 6.46 7.95 7.26
CA ASN A 112 6.19 7.42 8.60
C ASN A 112 7.19 6.29 8.90
N CYS A 113 7.95 6.43 9.97
CA CYS A 113 8.93 5.43 10.41
C CYS A 113 8.64 5.02 11.86
N GLU A 114 8.46 3.73 12.07
CA GLU A 114 8.26 3.13 13.40
C GLU A 114 9.30 2.02 13.63
N ILE A 115 9.92 2.00 14.81
CA ILE A 115 10.89 0.99 15.23
C ILE A 115 10.35 0.28 16.46
N SER A 116 10.29 -1.04 16.43
CA SER A 116 9.82 -1.86 17.54
C SER A 116 10.81 -2.98 17.87
N PRO A 117 10.88 -3.45 19.13
CA PRO A 117 11.65 -4.63 19.48
C PRO A 117 11.06 -5.87 18.79
N TYR A 118 11.91 -6.70 18.20
CA TYR A 118 11.51 -7.91 17.51
C TYR A 118 11.95 -9.15 18.29
N SER A 119 10.99 -9.99 18.72
CA SER A 119 11.28 -11.28 19.35
C SER A 119 11.21 -12.39 18.31
N SER A 120 12.33 -13.11 18.11
CA SER A 120 12.36 -14.27 17.22
C SER A 120 11.58 -15.44 17.83
N GLN A 121 10.87 -16.23 17.00
CA GLN A 121 10.08 -17.39 17.44
C GLN A 121 10.91 -18.52 18.09
N GLN A 122 12.23 -18.52 17.90
CA GLN A 122 13.18 -19.45 18.54
C GLN A 122 14.08 -18.70 19.53
N ALA A 123 13.49 -18.16 20.60
CA ALA A 123 14.29 -17.69 21.73
C ALA A 123 14.84 -18.91 22.49
N SER A 124 16.13 -19.19 22.37
CA SER A 124 16.80 -20.11 23.29
C SER A 124 16.96 -19.44 24.66
N GLU A 125 16.64 -20.15 25.73
CA GLU A 125 16.90 -19.73 27.12
C GLU A 125 18.41 -19.44 27.30
N GLY A 126 18.76 -18.17 27.37
CA GLY A 126 20.13 -17.70 27.58
C GLY A 126 20.15 -16.25 28.04
N THR A 127 21.12 -15.89 28.89
CA THR A 127 21.20 -14.59 29.59
C THR A 127 21.74 -13.43 28.76
N CYS A 128 21.86 -13.59 27.44
CA CYS A 128 22.10 -12.46 26.54
C CYS A 128 21.44 -12.69 25.17
N HIS A 129 20.28 -12.06 24.98
CA HIS A 129 19.54 -12.12 23.71
C HIS A 129 20.20 -11.17 22.72
N SER A 130 20.56 -11.66 21.52
CA SER A 130 20.78 -10.75 20.39
C SER A 130 19.51 -9.91 20.23
N SER A 131 19.63 -8.60 20.39
CA SER A 131 18.47 -7.72 20.34
C SER A 131 18.15 -7.41 18.88
N TRP A 132 17.00 -7.86 18.42
CA TRP A 132 16.51 -7.61 17.07
C TRP A 132 15.48 -6.49 17.13
N PHE A 133 15.45 -5.67 16.09
CA PHE A 133 14.46 -4.61 15.94
C PHE A 133 13.80 -4.73 14.58
N MET A 134 12.54 -4.35 14.49
CA MET A 134 11.81 -4.21 13.24
C MET A 134 11.57 -2.72 13.00
N ALA A 135 12.11 -2.19 11.90
CA ALA A 135 11.79 -0.85 11.44
C ALA A 135 10.80 -0.94 10.26
N THR A 136 9.65 -0.31 10.40
CA THR A 136 8.64 -0.20 9.34
C THR A 136 8.59 1.21 8.81
N LEU A 137 8.81 1.35 7.51
CA LEU A 137 8.76 2.60 6.77
C LEU A 137 7.53 2.60 5.88
N GLN A 138 6.79 3.71 5.89
CA GLN A 138 5.67 3.95 4.98
C GLN A 138 5.87 5.28 4.27
N LEU A 139 6.02 5.24 2.95
CA LEU A 139 6.27 6.41 2.10
C LEU A 139 4.98 6.80 1.36
N SER A 140 4.51 8.04 1.57
CA SER A 140 3.31 8.60 0.93
C SER A 140 2.06 7.72 1.07
N GLY A 141 2.02 6.86 2.08
CA GLY A 141 0.97 5.86 2.31
C GLY A 141 0.95 4.67 1.33
N ARG A 142 1.75 4.67 0.25
CA ARG A 142 1.68 3.70 -0.85
C ARG A 142 2.72 2.60 -0.76
N ILE A 143 3.96 2.97 -0.46
CA ILE A 143 5.08 2.04 -0.37
C ILE A 143 5.26 1.68 1.10
N SER A 144 5.40 0.39 1.39
CA SER A 144 5.67 -0.13 2.72
C SER A 144 6.97 -0.94 2.68
N ILE A 145 7.90 -0.63 3.57
CA ILE A 145 9.18 -1.33 3.70
C ILE A 145 9.32 -1.80 5.16
N ALA A 146 9.71 -3.04 5.36
CA ALA A 146 10.02 -3.62 6.66
C ALA A 146 11.50 -4.05 6.68
N LEU A 147 12.23 -3.63 7.71
CA LEU A 147 13.64 -3.90 7.90
C LEU A 147 13.84 -4.60 9.24
N VAL A 148 14.47 -5.77 9.22
CA VAL A 148 14.93 -6.45 10.43
C VAL A 148 16.38 -6.03 10.69
N LEU A 149 16.55 -5.31 11.79
CA LEU A 149 17.83 -4.81 12.28
C LEU A 149 18.37 -5.74 13.35
N ARG A 150 19.66 -6.08 13.25
CA ARG A 150 20.39 -6.84 14.24
C ARG A 150 21.28 -5.90 15.05
N ALA A 151 21.10 -5.88 16.36
CA ALA A 151 22.00 -5.18 17.27
C ALA A 151 23.26 -6.00 17.57
N PRO A 152 24.33 -5.37 18.10
CA PRO A 152 25.55 -6.06 18.46
C PRO A 152 25.27 -7.09 19.56
N HIS A 153 25.97 -8.22 19.51
CA HIS A 153 25.88 -9.24 20.55
C HIS A 153 26.51 -8.70 21.84
N CYS A 154 25.87 -8.89 22.99
CA CYS A 154 26.56 -8.65 24.27
C CYS A 154 27.29 -9.95 24.65
N ASP A 155 28.61 -9.94 24.57
CA ASP A 155 29.41 -11.09 24.98
C ASP A 155 29.29 -11.35 26.48
N ASN A 156 29.05 -12.61 26.85
CA ASN A 156 29.15 -13.05 28.24
C ASN A 156 30.62 -13.35 28.58
N GLN A 157 31.24 -12.46 29.35
CA GLN A 157 32.33 -12.74 30.30
C GLN A 157 33.60 -13.47 29.81
N GLN A 158 34.16 -13.13 28.64
CA GLN A 158 35.59 -13.47 28.39
C GLN A 158 36.47 -12.37 27.78
N GLU A 159 35.90 -11.23 27.38
CA GLU A 159 36.66 -10.03 26.98
C GLU A 159 36.49 -8.85 27.96
N GLU A 160 36.21 -9.13 29.23
CA GLU A 160 36.15 -8.12 30.31
C GLU A 160 37.53 -7.49 30.67
N ARG A 161 38.52 -7.53 29.77
CA ARG A 161 39.83 -6.91 30.02
C ARG A 161 40.27 -5.80 29.09
N GLU A 162 39.52 -5.42 28.05
CA GLU A 162 39.97 -4.27 27.26
C GLU A 162 38.99 -3.12 27.03
N HIS A 163 37.66 -3.28 27.00
CA HIS A 163 36.79 -2.12 26.74
C HIS A 163 35.49 -2.16 27.56
N HIS A 164 35.34 -1.23 28.53
CA HIS A 164 34.05 -0.96 29.18
C HIS A 164 33.05 -0.46 28.12
N ALA A 165 32.28 -1.37 27.52
CA ALA A 165 31.23 -0.99 26.57
C ALA A 165 30.16 -0.17 27.30
N THR A 166 29.97 1.08 26.87
CA THR A 166 28.89 1.92 27.39
C THR A 166 27.57 1.36 26.86
N LEU A 167 26.58 1.19 27.75
CA LEU A 167 25.27 0.65 27.40
C LEU A 167 24.24 1.78 27.28
N HIS A 168 23.34 1.67 26.30
CA HIS A 168 22.23 2.61 26.15
C HIS A 168 21.37 2.63 27.43
N PRO A 169 21.02 3.80 27.99
CA PRO A 169 20.34 3.91 29.28
C PRO A 169 18.99 3.19 29.31
N MET A 170 18.26 3.24 28.20
CA MET A 170 16.93 2.62 28.07
C MET A 170 17.00 1.17 27.56
N LEU A 171 17.86 0.89 26.59
CA LEU A 171 17.84 -0.38 25.84
C LEU A 171 18.84 -1.41 26.38
N ARG A 172 19.80 -0.99 27.21
CA ARG A 172 20.85 -1.85 27.79
C ARG A 172 21.68 -2.62 26.76
N ILE A 173 21.81 -2.06 25.56
CA ILE A 173 22.62 -2.59 24.45
C ILE A 173 23.89 -1.74 24.31
N PRO A 174 25.04 -2.32 23.91
CA PRO A 174 26.26 -1.56 23.64
C PRO A 174 26.05 -0.44 22.61
N VAL A 175 26.54 0.76 22.92
CA VAL A 175 26.53 1.94 22.02
C VAL A 175 27.93 2.27 21.51
N SER A 176 28.00 2.97 20.39
CA SER A 176 29.22 3.55 19.83
C SER A 176 29.82 4.63 20.74
N LYS A 177 31.02 5.13 20.39
CA LYS A 177 31.65 6.25 21.09
C LYS A 177 30.82 7.55 20.96
N GLU A 178 30.04 7.70 19.90
CA GLU A 178 29.10 8.80 19.73
C GLU A 178 27.73 8.57 20.41
N GLY A 179 27.51 7.42 21.07
CA GLY A 179 26.24 7.10 21.74
C GLY A 179 25.16 6.53 20.82
N THR A 180 25.50 6.16 19.58
CA THR A 180 24.58 5.55 18.60
C THR A 180 24.52 4.02 18.72
N LEU A 181 23.39 3.43 18.33
CA LEU A 181 23.22 1.97 18.26
C LEU A 181 23.63 1.47 16.88
N LEU A 182 24.77 0.80 16.81
CA LEU A 182 25.26 0.19 15.59
C LEU A 182 24.46 -1.09 15.29
N THR A 183 23.77 -1.13 14.16
CA THR A 183 22.94 -2.26 13.74
C THR A 183 23.25 -2.66 12.30
N THR A 184 22.88 -3.88 11.92
CA THR A 184 22.97 -4.38 10.53
C THR A 184 21.60 -4.77 10.01
N VAL A 185 21.32 -4.48 8.73
CA VAL A 185 20.09 -4.92 8.06
C VAL A 185 20.30 -6.36 7.58
N GLU A 186 19.54 -7.30 8.15
CA GLU A 186 19.66 -8.74 7.84
C GLU A 186 18.55 -9.22 6.89
N PHE A 187 17.39 -8.55 6.92
CA PHE A 187 16.23 -8.89 6.11
C PHE A 187 15.45 -7.61 5.79
N GLN A 188 15.22 -7.39 4.50
CA GLN A 188 14.34 -6.35 3.98
C GLN A 188 13.17 -7.01 3.26
N SER A 189 11.98 -6.48 3.47
CA SER A 189 10.77 -6.83 2.74
C SER A 189 10.07 -5.53 2.33
N SER A 190 9.45 -5.50 1.15
CA SER A 190 8.76 -4.31 0.63
C SER A 190 7.53 -4.65 -0.17
N SER A 191 6.60 -3.71 -0.20
CA SER A 191 5.48 -3.67 -1.13
C SER A 191 5.32 -2.25 -1.68
N GLN A 192 5.24 -2.13 -3.01
CA GLN A 192 5.11 -0.86 -3.71
C GLN A 192 3.70 -0.25 -3.61
N ASN A 193 2.69 -1.09 -3.39
CA ASN A 193 1.28 -0.67 -3.35
C ASN A 193 0.57 -1.32 -2.16
N THR A 194 0.32 -0.53 -1.12
CA THR A 194 -0.54 -0.90 0.03
C THR A 194 -2.03 -0.94 -0.32
N SER A 195 -2.44 -0.33 -1.44
CA SER A 195 -3.84 -0.30 -1.89
C SER A 195 -3.91 -0.32 -3.42
N LEU A 196 -4.78 -1.17 -3.96
CA LEU A 196 -4.92 -1.40 -5.38
C LEU A 196 -6.39 -1.47 -5.78
N ARG A 197 -6.73 -0.79 -6.88
CA ARG A 197 -8.08 -0.79 -7.46
C ARG A 197 -8.09 -1.55 -8.76
N THR A 198 -9.07 -2.43 -8.94
CA THR A 198 -9.19 -3.22 -10.16
C THR A 198 -10.63 -3.47 -10.58
N HIS A 199 -10.80 -3.90 -11.84
CA HIS A 199 -12.08 -4.21 -12.46
C HIS A 199 -12.39 -5.71 -12.44
N LEU A 200 -13.66 -6.07 -12.63
CA LEU A 200 -14.06 -7.47 -12.76
C LEU A 200 -13.44 -8.14 -13.98
N GLY A 201 -12.99 -9.38 -13.83
CA GLY A 201 -12.34 -10.18 -14.88
C GLY A 201 -10.90 -9.78 -15.20
N SER A 202 -10.39 -8.71 -14.59
CA SER A 202 -8.99 -8.29 -14.73
C SER A 202 -8.01 -9.31 -14.16
N SER A 203 -6.74 -9.22 -14.57
CA SER A 203 -5.62 -9.89 -13.90
C SER A 203 -4.77 -8.84 -13.19
N VAL A 204 -4.45 -9.09 -11.93
CA VAL A 204 -3.80 -8.11 -11.06
C VAL A 204 -2.61 -8.75 -10.33
N THR A 205 -1.54 -7.99 -10.13
CA THR A 205 -0.36 -8.44 -9.38
C THR A 205 -0.25 -7.66 -8.08
N LEU A 206 -0.15 -8.39 -6.97
CA LEU A 206 0.07 -7.86 -5.63
C LEU A 206 1.58 -7.91 -5.36
N ASP A 207 2.19 -6.73 -5.38
CA ASP A 207 3.64 -6.56 -5.25
C ASP A 207 4.14 -6.93 -3.85
N CYS A 208 5.11 -7.84 -3.79
CA CYS A 208 5.84 -8.17 -2.57
C CYS A 208 7.25 -8.61 -2.94
N HIS A 209 8.25 -7.88 -2.48
CA HIS A 209 9.65 -8.19 -2.72
C HIS A 209 10.41 -8.33 -1.41
N PHE A 210 11.49 -9.09 -1.42
CA PHE A 210 12.38 -9.18 -0.28
C PHE A 210 13.84 -9.32 -0.69
N ALA A 211 14.73 -8.88 0.19
CA ALA A 211 16.17 -9.06 0.07
C ALA A 211 16.72 -9.55 1.41
N LEU A 212 17.60 -10.56 1.36
CA LEU A 212 18.21 -11.19 2.54
C LEU A 212 19.71 -10.97 2.54
N ALA A 213 20.28 -10.76 3.73
CA ALA A 213 21.73 -10.81 3.89
C ALA A 213 22.26 -12.23 3.63
N PRO A 214 23.53 -12.42 3.23
CA PRO A 214 24.11 -13.74 2.98
C PRO A 214 24.06 -14.71 4.16
N SER A 215 23.95 -14.18 5.38
CA SER A 215 23.75 -14.89 6.64
C SER A 215 22.35 -15.48 6.81
N SER A 216 21.38 -15.06 5.99
CA SER A 216 19.96 -15.39 6.11
C SER A 216 19.46 -16.11 4.85
N SER A 217 18.62 -17.13 5.03
CA SER A 217 17.98 -17.86 3.93
C SER A 217 16.47 -17.86 4.08
N LEU A 218 15.77 -17.81 2.94
CA LEU A 218 14.32 -17.97 2.89
C LEU A 218 13.93 -19.34 3.47
N SER A 219 12.92 -19.37 4.32
CA SER A 219 12.33 -20.57 4.91
C SER A 219 10.99 -20.88 4.25
N SER A 220 10.08 -19.90 4.22
CA SER A 220 8.77 -20.04 3.61
C SER A 220 8.18 -18.71 3.13
N LEU A 221 7.26 -18.82 2.17
CA LEU A 221 6.39 -17.75 1.69
C LEU A 221 4.93 -18.16 1.89
N GLY A 222 4.14 -17.26 2.46
CA GLY A 222 2.70 -17.41 2.58
C GLY A 222 1.95 -16.19 2.06
N TRP A 223 0.88 -16.43 1.30
CA TRP A 223 -0.15 -15.43 1.03
C TRP A 223 -1.46 -15.84 1.68
N ARG A 224 -2.01 -14.92 2.47
CA ARG A 224 -3.33 -15.06 3.07
C ARG A 224 -4.21 -13.89 2.68
N LYS A 225 -5.49 -14.15 2.51
CA LYS A 225 -6.51 -13.12 2.33
C LYS A 225 -7.39 -13.07 3.55
N HIS A 226 -7.66 -11.86 4.02
CA HIS A 226 -8.59 -11.57 5.10
C HIS A 226 -9.71 -10.66 4.58
N HIS A 227 -10.96 -11.09 4.73
CA HIS A 227 -12.12 -10.28 4.34
C HIS A 227 -13.30 -10.58 5.28
N ARG A 228 -13.88 -9.52 5.86
CA ARG A 228 -15.06 -9.59 6.76
C ARG A 228 -14.92 -10.64 7.88
N GLY A 229 -13.74 -10.73 8.50
CA GLY A 229 -13.46 -11.65 9.61
C GLY A 229 -13.14 -13.09 9.21
N SER A 230 -13.16 -13.43 7.91
CA SER A 230 -12.71 -14.73 7.40
C SER A 230 -11.30 -14.63 6.83
N GLY A 231 -10.43 -15.57 7.21
CA GLY A 231 -9.07 -15.71 6.69
C GLY A 231 -8.94 -16.96 5.82
N GLN A 232 -8.47 -16.81 4.59
CA GLN A 232 -8.20 -17.90 3.66
C GLN A 232 -6.73 -17.89 3.24
N SER A 233 -6.06 -19.03 3.33
CA SER A 233 -4.71 -19.19 2.75
C SER A 233 -4.85 -19.34 1.23
N LEU A 234 -4.16 -18.47 0.49
CA LEU A 234 -4.16 -18.46 -0.97
C LEU A 234 -2.93 -19.14 -1.55
N PHE A 235 -1.78 -19.00 -0.91
CA PHE A 235 -0.54 -19.61 -1.38
C PHE A 235 0.35 -19.95 -0.19
N TRP A 236 1.03 -21.09 -0.29
CA TRP A 236 2.04 -21.50 0.68
C TRP A 236 3.16 -22.24 -0.04
N TYR A 237 4.39 -21.82 0.21
CA TYR A 237 5.59 -22.46 -0.29
C TYR A 237 6.64 -22.53 0.81
N GLN A 238 7.24 -23.71 0.97
CA GLN A 238 8.37 -23.93 1.87
C GLN A 238 9.57 -24.38 1.06
N VAL A 239 10.74 -23.80 1.33
CA VAL A 239 11.97 -24.15 0.63
C VAL A 239 12.29 -25.64 0.86
N GLY A 240 12.56 -26.37 -0.22
CA GLY A 240 12.79 -27.82 -0.20
C GLY A 240 11.53 -28.70 -0.29
N SER A 241 10.34 -28.10 -0.37
CA SER A 241 9.09 -28.83 -0.67
C SER A 241 8.97 -29.16 -2.18
N PRO A 242 8.16 -30.18 -2.58
CA PRO A 242 7.98 -30.56 -3.98
C PRO A 242 7.26 -29.51 -4.86
N GLY A 243 6.96 -28.33 -4.30
CA GLY A 243 6.29 -27.23 -4.98
C GLY A 243 4.99 -26.82 -4.27
N PRO A 244 4.49 -25.60 -4.55
CA PRO A 244 3.23 -25.13 -4.00
C PRO A 244 2.04 -25.89 -4.60
N ALA A 245 0.91 -25.91 -3.88
CA ALA A 245 -0.32 -26.45 -4.41
C ALA A 245 -0.81 -25.61 -5.60
N VAL A 246 -1.10 -26.27 -6.72
CA VAL A 246 -1.58 -25.59 -7.93
C VAL A 246 -2.99 -25.05 -7.68
N GLN A 247 -3.16 -23.74 -7.81
CA GLN A 247 -4.47 -23.09 -7.82
C GLN A 247 -4.71 -22.46 -9.19
N PRO A 248 -5.92 -22.55 -9.76
CA PRO A 248 -6.19 -22.07 -11.11
C PRO A 248 -6.15 -20.55 -11.23
N LYS A 249 -6.40 -19.82 -10.13
CA LYS A 249 -6.59 -18.36 -10.12
C LYS A 249 -5.40 -17.58 -9.58
N VAL A 250 -4.53 -18.25 -8.81
CA VAL A 250 -3.45 -17.64 -8.04
C VAL A 250 -2.13 -18.23 -8.51
N HIS A 251 -1.18 -17.36 -8.88
CA HIS A 251 0.13 -17.78 -9.35
C HIS A 251 1.25 -16.90 -8.77
N VAL A 252 2.33 -17.56 -8.36
CA VAL A 252 3.58 -16.95 -7.88
C VAL A 252 4.71 -17.65 -8.63
N ASP A 253 5.62 -16.88 -9.23
CA ASP A 253 6.76 -17.44 -9.93
C ASP A 253 7.84 -17.86 -8.92
N VAL A 254 8.00 -19.17 -8.74
CA VAL A 254 8.98 -19.73 -7.78
C VAL A 254 10.42 -19.51 -8.25
N LEU A 255 10.67 -19.36 -9.55
CA LEU A 255 12.03 -19.10 -10.08
C LEU A 255 12.46 -17.67 -9.75
N GLU A 256 11.59 -16.69 -9.96
CA GLU A 256 11.86 -15.29 -9.58
C GLU A 256 11.94 -15.13 -8.05
N LEU A 257 11.07 -15.83 -7.30
CA LEU A 257 11.12 -15.87 -5.84
C LEU A 257 12.49 -16.28 -5.29
N LEU A 258 13.07 -17.35 -5.83
CA LEU A 258 14.36 -17.88 -5.36
C LEU A 258 15.56 -17.16 -5.97
N GLY A 259 15.39 -16.51 -7.12
CA GLY A 259 16.44 -15.81 -7.85
C GLY A 259 16.58 -14.33 -7.48
N SER A 260 15.53 -13.55 -7.72
CA SER A 260 15.49 -12.10 -7.50
C SER A 260 14.84 -11.69 -6.17
N GLY A 261 14.17 -12.60 -5.47
CA GLY A 261 13.42 -12.29 -4.26
C GLY A 261 12.02 -11.72 -4.55
N ASP A 262 11.46 -12.00 -5.72
CA ASP A 262 10.09 -11.59 -6.08
C ASP A 262 9.05 -12.56 -5.50
N ALA A 263 8.30 -12.08 -4.50
CA ALA A 263 7.23 -12.81 -3.83
C ALA A 263 5.84 -12.36 -4.29
N SER A 264 5.75 -11.65 -5.40
CA SER A 264 4.52 -11.07 -5.90
C SER A 264 3.49 -12.13 -6.30
N LEU A 265 2.22 -11.87 -5.98
CA LEU A 265 1.12 -12.77 -6.28
C LEU A 265 0.31 -12.24 -7.44
N SER A 266 0.21 -13.03 -8.51
CA SER A 266 -0.69 -12.76 -9.63
C SER A 266 -2.04 -13.44 -9.41
N LEU A 267 -3.11 -12.65 -9.51
CA LEU A 267 -4.49 -13.06 -9.37
C LEU A 267 -5.23 -12.82 -10.68
N GLN A 268 -5.70 -13.88 -11.32
CA GLN A 268 -6.42 -13.83 -12.60
C GLN A 268 -7.94 -13.79 -12.37
N GLU A 269 -8.70 -13.30 -13.36
CA GLU A 269 -10.18 -13.30 -13.36
C GLU A 269 -10.80 -12.77 -12.05
N VAL A 270 -10.41 -11.56 -11.65
CA VAL A 270 -10.86 -10.96 -10.38
C VAL A 270 -12.38 -10.88 -10.31
N SER A 271 -12.96 -11.31 -9.18
CA SER A 271 -14.38 -11.23 -8.88
C SER A 271 -14.62 -10.37 -7.63
N VAL A 272 -15.87 -9.95 -7.40
CA VAL A 272 -16.26 -9.21 -6.18
C VAL A 272 -15.86 -9.99 -4.91
N GLY A 273 -15.92 -11.32 -4.98
CA GLY A 273 -15.54 -12.18 -3.87
C GLY A 273 -14.07 -12.09 -3.50
N ASP A 274 -13.19 -11.64 -4.40
CA ASP A 274 -11.74 -11.50 -4.18
C ASP A 274 -11.37 -10.25 -3.38
N GLU A 275 -12.27 -9.28 -3.28
CA GLU A 275 -12.02 -8.07 -2.50
C GLU A 275 -11.61 -8.38 -1.05
N GLY A 276 -10.63 -7.65 -0.52
CA GLY A 276 -10.16 -7.83 0.84
C GLY A 276 -8.72 -7.40 1.08
N MET A 277 -8.23 -7.72 2.28
CA MET A 277 -6.85 -7.50 2.71
C MET A 277 -6.02 -8.72 2.35
N TYR A 278 -5.01 -8.54 1.53
CA TYR A 278 -4.03 -9.57 1.20
C TYR A 278 -2.79 -9.34 2.04
N ILE A 279 -2.24 -10.42 2.58
CA ILE A 279 -1.09 -10.36 3.47
C ILE A 279 -0.01 -11.28 2.91
N CYS A 280 1.07 -10.65 2.46
CA CYS A 280 2.32 -11.33 2.11
C CYS A 280 3.06 -11.63 3.40
N SER A 281 3.53 -12.87 3.58
CA SER A 281 4.29 -13.30 4.75
C SER A 281 5.56 -14.00 4.29
N VAL A 282 6.68 -13.28 4.40
CA VAL A 282 8.01 -13.82 4.05
C VAL A 282 8.70 -14.21 5.35
N SER A 283 9.08 -15.47 5.45
CA SER A 283 9.69 -16.05 6.64
C SER A 283 11.07 -16.60 6.33
N THR A 284 12.03 -16.25 7.18
CA THR A 284 13.35 -16.86 7.30
C THR A 284 13.34 -17.86 8.47
N LEU A 285 14.49 -18.44 8.83
CA LEU A 285 14.57 -19.34 9.98
C LEU A 285 14.28 -18.64 11.32
N LEU A 286 14.61 -17.36 11.45
CA LEU A 286 14.55 -16.62 12.71
C LEU A 286 13.52 -15.49 12.71
N HIS A 287 13.22 -14.95 11.52
CA HIS A 287 12.44 -13.72 11.36
C HIS A 287 11.34 -13.91 10.32
N GLN A 288 10.26 -13.17 10.50
CA GLN A 288 9.13 -13.09 9.60
C GLN A 288 8.71 -11.63 9.44
N ALA A 289 8.55 -11.19 8.19
CA ALA A 289 7.99 -9.89 7.84
C ALA A 289 6.65 -10.07 7.12
N GLN A 290 5.75 -9.11 7.31
CA GLN A 290 4.44 -9.12 6.68
C GLN A 290 4.13 -7.77 6.04
N HIS A 291 3.53 -7.80 4.85
CA HIS A 291 2.95 -6.63 4.21
C HIS A 291 1.48 -6.84 3.96
N ILE A 292 0.71 -5.77 4.12
CA ILE A 292 -0.73 -5.78 3.96
C ILE A 292 -1.09 -4.92 2.75
N ILE A 293 -1.85 -5.51 1.81
CA ILE A 293 -2.27 -4.88 0.56
C ILE A 293 -3.80 -4.96 0.48
N GLN A 294 -4.47 -3.80 0.42
CA GLN A 294 -5.91 -3.72 0.23
C GLN A 294 -6.24 -3.82 -1.27
N LEU A 295 -6.93 -4.89 -1.68
CA LEU A 295 -7.50 -4.98 -3.01
C LEU A 295 -8.95 -4.48 -2.97
N GLN A 296 -9.27 -3.49 -3.81
CA GLN A 296 -10.61 -2.93 -4.00
C GLN A 296 -11.09 -3.25 -5.41
N VAL A 297 -12.28 -3.82 -5.52
CA VAL A 297 -12.94 -4.03 -6.81
C VAL A 297 -13.81 -2.82 -7.09
N VAL A 298 -13.71 -2.24 -8.29
CA VAL A 298 -14.48 -1.06 -8.69
C VAL A 298 -15.02 -1.27 -10.10
N GLU A 299 -16.34 -1.22 -10.26
CA GLU A 299 -17.00 -1.44 -11.53
C GLU A 299 -17.97 -0.29 -11.85
N PRO A 300 -17.83 0.38 -13.02
CA PRO A 300 -18.63 1.54 -13.37
C PRO A 300 -20.08 1.17 -13.73
N PRO A 301 -21.08 1.98 -13.33
CA PRO A 301 -22.47 1.74 -13.66
C PRO A 301 -22.76 1.92 -15.15
N ARG A 302 -23.65 1.07 -15.67
CA ARG A 302 -24.33 1.29 -16.96
C ARG A 302 -25.66 1.96 -16.69
N VAL A 303 -25.85 3.15 -17.25
CA VAL A 303 -27.01 4.01 -16.96
C VAL A 303 -27.85 4.18 -18.22
N ASN A 304 -29.15 3.89 -18.12
CA ASN A 304 -30.11 4.07 -19.19
C ASN A 304 -31.39 4.73 -18.66
N VAL A 305 -32.03 5.60 -19.44
CA VAL A 305 -33.33 6.21 -19.10
C VAL A 305 -34.42 5.79 -20.07
N VAL A 306 -35.58 5.42 -19.54
CA VAL A 306 -36.74 4.93 -20.31
C VAL A 306 -38.02 5.60 -19.78
N PRO A 307 -38.91 6.09 -20.66
CA PRO A 307 -38.72 6.26 -22.11
C PRO A 307 -37.74 7.40 -22.44
N ALA A 308 -37.06 7.33 -23.59
CA ALA A 308 -36.18 8.40 -24.07
C ALA A 308 -36.95 9.65 -24.55
N VAL A 309 -38.20 9.47 -24.94
CA VAL A 309 -39.10 10.53 -25.40
C VAL A 309 -40.47 10.33 -24.75
N VAL A 310 -41.00 11.39 -24.16
CA VAL A 310 -42.31 11.42 -23.49
C VAL A 310 -43.28 12.31 -24.27
N SER A 311 -44.53 11.87 -24.38
CA SER A 311 -45.67 12.65 -24.89
C SER A 311 -46.92 12.34 -24.07
N PHE A 312 -47.62 13.37 -23.60
CA PHE A 312 -48.86 13.22 -22.86
C PHE A 312 -50.04 13.07 -23.82
N ASP A 313 -50.26 11.86 -24.35
CA ASP A 313 -51.36 11.60 -25.29
C ASP A 313 -52.68 11.26 -24.57
N ARG A 314 -52.60 10.63 -23.39
CA ARG A 314 -53.76 10.22 -22.54
C ARG A 314 -53.50 10.17 -21.04
N ASP A 315 -52.24 10.04 -20.61
CA ASP A 315 -51.88 9.85 -19.21
C ASP A 315 -51.71 11.19 -18.48
N VAL A 316 -52.36 11.33 -17.32
CA VAL A 316 -52.21 12.50 -16.44
C VAL A 316 -50.81 12.52 -15.82
N THR A 317 -50.23 11.34 -15.57
CA THR A 317 -48.90 11.16 -14.98
C THR A 317 -48.09 10.12 -15.76
N THR A 318 -46.81 10.42 -16.02
CA THR A 318 -45.86 9.51 -16.68
C THR A 318 -44.62 9.36 -15.81
N THR A 319 -44.15 8.13 -15.63
CA THR A 319 -42.95 7.83 -14.83
C THR A 319 -41.74 7.59 -15.73
N LEU A 320 -40.71 8.40 -15.56
CA LEU A 320 -39.37 8.16 -16.09
C LEU A 320 -38.62 7.17 -15.21
N THR A 321 -37.94 6.23 -15.84
CA THR A 321 -37.19 5.16 -15.17
C THR A 321 -35.74 5.25 -15.56
N CYS A 322 -34.86 5.56 -14.60
CA CYS A 322 -33.41 5.55 -14.76
C CYS A 322 -32.85 4.24 -14.18
N ILE A 323 -32.44 3.34 -15.07
CA ILE A 323 -31.91 2.02 -14.77
C ILE A 323 -30.40 2.14 -14.63
N ILE A 324 -29.87 1.74 -13.47
CA ILE A 324 -28.45 1.83 -13.12
C ILE A 324 -27.99 0.41 -12.79
N ALA A 325 -27.20 -0.19 -13.68
CA ALA A 325 -26.90 -1.62 -13.63
C ALA A 325 -25.41 -1.92 -13.58
N GLY A 326 -25.05 -2.97 -12.84
CA GLY A 326 -23.73 -3.60 -12.90
C GLY A 326 -22.61 -2.80 -12.25
N TYR A 327 -22.90 -2.07 -11.17
CA TYR A 327 -21.90 -1.24 -10.48
C TYR A 327 -21.45 -1.85 -9.15
N TYR A 328 -20.22 -1.55 -8.76
CA TYR A 328 -19.66 -1.98 -7.48
C TYR A 328 -18.55 -1.01 -7.05
N PRO A 329 -18.43 -0.57 -5.79
CA PRO A 329 -19.21 -0.93 -4.59
C PRO A 329 -20.65 -0.37 -4.58
N LEU A 330 -21.38 -0.62 -3.48
CA LEU A 330 -22.81 -0.30 -3.31
C LEU A 330 -23.13 1.21 -3.37
N ASP A 331 -22.19 2.07 -2.96
CA ASP A 331 -22.40 3.50 -2.82
C ASP A 331 -22.55 4.20 -4.19
N VAL A 332 -23.78 4.58 -4.53
CA VAL A 332 -24.13 5.31 -5.75
C VAL A 332 -24.98 6.53 -5.42
N SER A 333 -24.70 7.66 -6.06
CA SER A 333 -25.50 8.88 -5.92
C SER A 333 -26.25 9.16 -7.22
N VAL A 334 -27.55 9.42 -7.11
CA VAL A 334 -28.44 9.67 -8.25
C VAL A 334 -29.19 10.98 -8.00
N ARG A 335 -29.15 11.88 -8.98
CA ARG A 335 -29.90 13.14 -8.97
C ARG A 335 -30.67 13.31 -10.27
N TRP A 336 -31.85 13.89 -10.19
CA TRP A 336 -32.64 14.27 -11.35
C TRP A 336 -32.64 15.78 -11.52
N THR A 337 -32.52 16.24 -12.77
CA THR A 337 -32.65 17.65 -13.13
C THR A 337 -33.63 17.83 -14.28
N GLN A 338 -34.21 19.01 -14.36
CA GLN A 338 -35.02 19.46 -15.48
C GLN A 338 -34.35 20.67 -16.14
N LYS A 339 -34.30 20.65 -17.47
CA LYS A 339 -33.87 21.78 -18.31
C LYS A 339 -34.99 22.17 -19.26
N ILE A 340 -35.37 23.45 -19.25
CA ILE A 340 -36.39 24.02 -20.14
C ILE A 340 -35.69 24.88 -21.20
N PRO A 341 -36.01 24.76 -22.49
CA PRO A 341 -35.32 25.47 -23.57
C PRO A 341 -35.34 27.01 -23.46
N GLU A 342 -36.37 27.58 -22.84
CA GLU A 342 -36.49 29.04 -22.67
C GLU A 342 -35.50 29.63 -21.65
N ASN A 343 -34.93 28.80 -20.76
CA ASN A 343 -34.05 29.24 -19.68
C ASN A 343 -32.76 28.38 -19.67
N ASP A 344 -32.04 28.42 -20.80
CA ASP A 344 -30.97 27.49 -21.22
C ASP A 344 -29.79 27.32 -20.22
N HIS A 345 -29.73 28.11 -19.14
CA HIS A 345 -28.64 28.12 -18.17
C HIS A 345 -28.97 27.56 -16.77
N VAL A 346 -30.21 27.14 -16.48
CA VAL A 346 -30.58 26.66 -15.13
C VAL A 346 -31.11 25.22 -15.17
N GLU A 347 -30.33 24.27 -14.67
CA GLU A 347 -30.80 22.92 -14.32
C GLU A 347 -31.55 22.99 -12.98
N ILE A 348 -32.85 22.67 -12.99
CA ILE A 348 -33.67 22.66 -11.78
C ILE A 348 -33.58 21.27 -11.14
N PRO A 349 -33.09 21.12 -9.89
CA PRO A 349 -33.05 19.84 -9.22
C PRO A 349 -34.46 19.36 -8.84
N LEU A 350 -34.74 18.08 -9.05
CA LEU A 350 -36.03 17.46 -8.73
C LEU A 350 -35.92 16.57 -7.49
N SER A 351 -36.87 16.72 -6.56
CA SER A 351 -36.88 16.00 -5.27
C SER A 351 -37.91 14.86 -5.19
N SER A 352 -38.86 14.79 -6.12
CA SER A 352 -39.91 13.76 -6.15
C SER A 352 -39.43 12.48 -6.83
N THR A 353 -38.40 11.85 -6.26
CA THR A 353 -37.73 10.68 -6.84
C THR A 353 -37.93 9.46 -5.94
N GLY A 354 -38.37 8.34 -6.53
CA GLY A 354 -38.41 7.04 -5.88
C GLY A 354 -37.19 6.19 -6.23
N PHE A 355 -36.85 5.23 -5.38
CA PHE A 355 -35.79 4.26 -5.63
C PHE A 355 -36.32 2.84 -5.44
N SER A 356 -35.87 1.92 -6.30
CA SER A 356 -36.01 0.49 -6.02
C SER A 356 -35.07 0.07 -4.90
N SER A 357 -35.33 -1.09 -4.29
CA SER A 357 -34.31 -1.77 -3.50
C SER A 357 -33.11 -2.14 -4.38
N HIS A 358 -31.93 -2.25 -3.78
CA HIS A 358 -30.75 -2.76 -4.45
C HIS A 358 -30.94 -4.23 -4.81
N ARG A 359 -30.58 -4.59 -6.05
CA ARG A 359 -30.52 -5.97 -6.52
C ARG A 359 -29.06 -6.36 -6.73
N GLN A 360 -28.65 -7.48 -6.14
CA GLN A 360 -27.33 -8.05 -6.40
C GLN A 360 -27.40 -9.01 -7.60
N ASN A 361 -26.46 -8.86 -8.54
CA ASN A 361 -26.31 -9.71 -9.71
C ASN A 361 -25.43 -10.93 -9.37
N GLN A 362 -25.37 -11.93 -10.27
CA GLN A 362 -24.61 -13.17 -10.04
C GLN A 362 -23.10 -12.95 -9.98
N ASP A 363 -22.59 -11.92 -10.66
CA ASP A 363 -21.18 -11.49 -10.62
C ASP A 363 -20.83 -10.72 -9.32
N GLY A 364 -21.80 -10.50 -8.44
CA GLY A 364 -21.65 -9.77 -7.19
C GLY A 364 -21.90 -8.27 -7.28
N THR A 365 -22.07 -7.72 -8.50
CA THR A 365 -22.37 -6.28 -8.70
C THR A 365 -23.78 -5.92 -8.26
N TYR A 366 -24.05 -4.62 -8.11
CA TYR A 366 -25.35 -4.10 -7.74
C TYR A 366 -26.06 -3.42 -8.92
N SER A 367 -27.38 -3.41 -8.84
CA SER A 367 -28.27 -2.68 -9.74
C SER A 367 -29.35 -1.98 -8.91
N ILE A 368 -29.68 -0.75 -9.27
CA ILE A 368 -30.78 0.03 -8.69
C ILE A 368 -31.52 0.78 -9.80
N THR A 369 -32.78 1.09 -9.57
CA THR A 369 -33.59 1.89 -10.49
C THR A 369 -34.15 3.09 -9.76
N SER A 370 -34.01 4.27 -10.37
CA SER A 370 -34.62 5.52 -9.88
C SER A 370 -35.84 5.86 -10.73
N TYR A 371 -36.93 6.23 -10.07
CA TYR A 371 -38.20 6.57 -10.69
C TYR A 371 -38.49 8.06 -10.48
N LEU A 372 -38.85 8.76 -11.54
CA LEU A 372 -39.30 10.14 -11.50
C LEU A 372 -40.70 10.22 -12.12
N SER A 373 -41.70 10.55 -11.32
CA SER A 373 -43.07 10.75 -11.81
C SER A 373 -43.26 12.20 -12.21
N ILE A 374 -43.70 12.42 -13.45
CA ILE A 374 -43.99 13.72 -14.03
C ILE A 374 -45.49 13.78 -14.29
N SER A 375 -46.12 14.90 -13.94
CA SER A 375 -47.56 15.11 -14.13
C SER A 375 -47.81 16.19 -15.17
N SER A 376 -48.75 15.93 -16.07
CA SER A 376 -49.12 16.83 -17.18
C SER A 376 -49.65 18.20 -16.72
N ASP A 377 -50.17 18.30 -15.50
CA ASP A 377 -50.67 19.53 -14.89
C ASP A 377 -49.56 20.51 -14.47
N THR A 378 -48.37 19.99 -14.19
CA THR A 378 -47.23 20.71 -13.62
C THR A 378 -46.02 20.71 -14.56
N ALA A 379 -46.00 19.80 -15.53
CA ALA A 379 -44.93 19.69 -16.50
C ALA A 379 -44.92 20.85 -17.50
N GLN A 380 -43.76 21.48 -17.64
CA GLN A 380 -43.52 22.48 -18.67
C GLN A 380 -42.98 21.77 -19.92
N ALA A 381 -43.70 21.86 -21.03
CA ALA A 381 -43.31 21.27 -22.31
C ALA A 381 -42.97 22.38 -23.32
N PRO A 382 -41.87 22.28 -24.11
CA PRO A 382 -40.87 21.21 -24.11
C PRO A 382 -39.90 21.28 -22.92
N ALA A 383 -39.45 20.13 -22.41
CA ALA A 383 -38.42 20.05 -21.38
C ALA A 383 -37.55 18.80 -21.53
N THR A 384 -36.34 18.84 -20.98
CA THR A 384 -35.42 17.70 -20.91
C THR A 384 -35.19 17.33 -19.46
N TYR A 385 -35.44 16.07 -19.12
CA TYR A 385 -35.21 15.51 -17.80
C TYR A 385 -33.95 14.66 -17.82
N SER A 386 -32.99 14.97 -16.95
CA SER A 386 -31.70 14.29 -16.93
C SER A 386 -31.50 13.56 -15.60
N CYS A 387 -31.14 12.29 -15.69
CA CYS A 387 -30.68 11.48 -14.57
C CYS A 387 -29.15 11.55 -14.54
N HIS A 388 -28.58 12.07 -13.46
CA HIS A 388 -27.13 12.10 -13.26
C HIS A 388 -26.73 11.11 -12.18
N VAL A 389 -25.71 10.31 -12.48
CA VAL A 389 -25.23 9.21 -11.63
C VAL A 389 -23.76 9.41 -11.34
N SER A 390 -23.42 9.48 -10.06
CA SER A 390 -22.05 9.57 -9.56
C SER A 390 -21.70 8.29 -8.81
N HIS A 391 -20.49 7.79 -9.02
CA HIS A 391 -19.98 6.54 -8.43
C HIS A 391 -18.44 6.59 -8.35
N VAL A 392 -17.83 5.89 -7.41
CA VAL A 392 -16.37 5.91 -7.17
C VAL A 392 -15.55 5.42 -8.37
N ALA A 393 -16.11 4.55 -9.21
CA ALA A 393 -15.48 4.05 -10.42
C ALA A 393 -15.52 5.07 -11.58
N LEU A 394 -16.21 6.21 -11.42
CA LEU A 394 -16.36 7.23 -12.45
C LEU A 394 -15.55 8.48 -12.10
N ALA A 395 -14.68 8.91 -13.02
CA ALA A 395 -14.00 10.20 -12.91
C ALA A 395 -14.95 11.40 -13.08
N LYS A 396 -16.04 11.22 -13.84
CA LYS A 396 -17.09 12.22 -14.06
C LYS A 396 -18.47 11.57 -14.02
N PRO A 397 -19.51 12.27 -13.50
CA PRO A 397 -20.86 11.71 -13.45
C PRO A 397 -21.42 11.38 -14.84
N ILE A 398 -22.10 10.25 -14.96
CA ILE A 398 -22.84 9.89 -16.17
C ILE A 398 -24.17 10.62 -16.17
N SER A 399 -24.55 11.23 -17.28
CA SER A 399 -25.82 11.96 -17.43
C SER A 399 -26.59 11.40 -18.62
N VAL A 400 -27.82 10.92 -18.39
CA VAL A 400 -28.71 10.43 -19.44
C VAL A 400 -30.03 11.19 -19.41
N SER A 401 -30.57 11.53 -20.57
CA SER A 401 -31.71 12.44 -20.68
C SER A 401 -32.91 11.83 -21.39
N SER A 402 -34.10 12.25 -20.98
CA SER A 402 -35.38 12.01 -21.64
C SER A 402 -36.01 13.33 -22.06
N HIS A 403 -36.60 13.36 -23.25
CA HIS A 403 -37.17 14.57 -23.83
C HIS A 403 -38.70 14.55 -23.79
N LEU A 404 -39.28 15.54 -23.12
CA LEU A 404 -40.71 15.79 -23.15
C LEU A 404 -41.04 16.64 -24.39
N LYS A 405 -41.83 16.06 -25.31
CA LYS A 405 -42.29 16.75 -26.52
C LYS A 405 -43.26 17.88 -26.16
N ALA A 406 -43.23 18.95 -26.97
CA ALA A 406 -44.30 19.93 -26.98
C ALA A 406 -45.63 19.27 -27.39
N PRO A 407 -46.77 19.71 -26.81
CA PRO A 407 -48.10 19.20 -27.16
C PRO A 407 -48.49 19.47 -28.62
#